data_AF-G2YAW8-F1
#
_entry.id   AF-G2YAW8-F1
#
_cell.length_a   1.000
_cell.length_b   1.000
_cell.length_c   1.000
_cell.angle_alpha   90.00
_cell.angle_beta   90.00
_cell.angle_gamma   90.00
#
_symmetry.space_group_name_H-M   'P 1'
#
loop_
_entity.id
_entity.type
_entity.pdbx_description
1 polymer ?
#
loop_
_entity_poly.entity_id
_entity_poly.type
_entity_poly.pdbx_seq_one_letter_code
_entity_poly.pdbx_strand_id
1 'polypeptide(L)'
;MAPAPSLSNVSNTMTTTKKTLIRKLAASKVNFNRQSLKPILQAVYALYQIGYLKLGMALDSILINTIAVCVWIWNNKEGKNDADDIPIPRSTLEISAAIKLNPQVFDLLLSSVYADTILRNDDQMRCSGSLESTTLDDFMEGFSENFANMGSKRRIAETLDKAPGCLKLVKHLSENYGEYLIPANSKQTVSGFPDSVRQFVVTKTPKHSPGVSQKPNDENTGPMVLFHGTSLSYLPGILLNGLKAKSEEIDDMVSTLFMAEEPASSYYYVRYRAIESLWKPDLYSNCGVLLACELSRTRKPNWDYETHHDGDVKICRPQPIHIFGPKDTGSIKVRYVFILPYGVSSEYLLAPTLSTMKPLMLKAFKSKIFQRI
;
A
#
# COMPACT_ATOMS: atom_id res chain seq x y z
N MET A 1 56.57 -4.83 13.05
CA MET A 1 56.77 -3.48 12.47
C MET A 1 56.61 -3.59 10.96
N ALA A 2 55.63 -2.91 10.37
CA ALA A 2 55.44 -2.88 8.92
C ALA A 2 56.38 -1.82 8.29
N PRO A 3 56.89 -2.03 7.07
CA PRO A 3 57.84 -1.11 6.45
C PRO A 3 57.17 0.23 6.10
N ALA A 4 57.92 1.32 6.29
CA ALA A 4 57.47 2.66 5.97
C ALA A 4 57.30 2.84 4.44
N PRO A 5 56.20 3.44 3.98
CA PRO A 5 55.93 3.62 2.55
C PRO A 5 56.85 4.70 1.94
N SER A 6 57.29 4.47 0.70
CA SER A 6 58.21 5.33 -0.03
C SER A 6 57.59 6.68 -0.42
N LEU A 7 58.44 7.72 -0.40
CA LEU A 7 58.10 9.14 -0.58
C LEU A 7 57.78 9.55 -2.03
N SER A 8 57.78 8.64 -3.00
CA SER A 8 57.64 8.97 -4.43
C SER A 8 56.19 9.08 -4.95
N ASN A 9 55.17 8.91 -4.10
CA ASN A 9 53.74 8.98 -4.51
C ASN A 9 53.05 10.34 -4.23
N VAL A 10 53.80 11.44 -4.09
CA VAL A 10 53.30 12.67 -3.43
C VAL A 10 52.55 13.66 -4.33
N SER A 11 52.35 13.43 -5.63
CA SER A 11 51.80 14.47 -6.52
C SER A 11 50.32 14.35 -6.92
N ASN A 12 49.44 13.71 -6.15
CA ASN A 12 48.01 13.56 -6.51
C ASN A 12 46.98 13.91 -5.42
N THR A 13 47.32 14.71 -4.41
CA THR A 13 46.38 15.06 -3.31
C THR A 13 45.35 16.14 -3.67
N MET A 14 45.57 16.95 -4.71
CA MET A 14 44.67 18.06 -5.10
C MET A 14 43.41 17.63 -5.88
N THR A 15 43.27 16.37 -6.30
CA THR A 15 42.11 15.88 -7.08
C THR A 15 41.13 15.03 -6.30
N THR A 16 41.32 14.89 -4.98
CA THR A 16 40.42 14.05 -4.17
C THR A 16 39.07 14.75 -3.97
N THR A 17 38.05 14.33 -4.70
CA THR A 17 36.69 14.86 -4.52
C THR A 17 36.15 14.61 -3.11
N LYS A 18 35.24 15.49 -2.64
CA LYS A 18 34.53 15.34 -1.35
C LYS A 18 33.97 13.92 -1.14
N LYS A 19 33.44 13.30 -2.20
CA LYS A 19 32.88 11.94 -2.14
C LYS A 19 33.93 10.87 -1.86
N THR A 20 35.11 10.98 -2.49
CA THR A 20 36.24 10.06 -2.25
C THR A 20 36.77 10.21 -0.83
N LEU A 21 36.84 11.43 -0.32
CA LEU A 21 37.29 11.72 1.05
C LEU A 21 36.35 11.10 2.09
N ILE A 22 35.03 11.25 1.92
CA ILE A 22 34.03 10.64 2.81
C ILE A 22 34.12 9.12 2.79
N ARG A 23 34.35 8.50 1.61
CA ARG A 23 34.54 7.04 1.51
C ARG A 23 35.81 6.56 2.24
N LYS A 24 36.92 7.30 2.12
CA LYS A 24 38.16 6.99 2.84
C LYS A 24 37.99 7.11 4.35
N LEU A 25 37.29 8.15 4.81
CA LEU A 25 36.93 8.31 6.23
C LEU A 25 36.10 7.13 6.73
N ALA A 26 35.06 6.73 5.99
CA ALA A 26 34.23 5.58 6.34
C ALA A 26 35.04 4.26 6.46
N ALA A 27 36.01 4.07 5.56
CA ALA A 27 36.85 2.87 5.55
C ALA A 27 37.95 2.86 6.63
N SER A 28 38.32 4.03 7.16
CA SER A 28 39.50 4.20 8.01
C SER A 28 39.36 3.67 9.45
N LYS A 29 38.17 3.22 9.86
CA LYS A 29 37.87 2.76 11.23
C LYS A 29 38.36 3.72 12.34
N VAL A 30 38.45 5.02 12.05
CA VAL A 30 38.88 6.02 13.04
C VAL A 30 37.82 6.13 14.13
N ASN A 31 38.19 5.75 15.36
CA ASN A 31 37.31 5.88 16.53
C ASN A 31 37.23 7.33 16.98
N PHE A 32 36.03 7.90 17.01
CA PHE A 32 35.76 9.25 17.47
C PHE A 32 35.36 9.26 18.96
N ASN A 33 36.12 9.96 19.80
CA ASN A 33 35.81 10.08 21.23
C ASN A 33 34.73 11.14 21.46
N ARG A 34 33.51 10.71 21.80
CA ARG A 34 32.32 11.57 21.97
C ARG A 34 32.39 12.57 23.12
N GLN A 35 33.20 12.30 24.15
CA GLN A 35 33.07 13.02 25.43
C GLN A 35 34.09 14.15 25.63
N SER A 36 35.10 14.29 24.74
CA SER A 36 36.26 15.11 25.07
C SER A 36 36.73 16.09 23.98
N LEU A 37 36.39 15.87 22.70
CA LEU A 37 36.94 16.67 21.60
C LEU A 37 35.86 17.42 20.82
N LYS A 38 36.09 18.71 20.57
CA LYS A 38 35.26 19.52 19.66
C LYS A 38 35.23 18.85 18.27
N PRO A 39 34.08 18.83 17.55
CA PRO A 39 33.94 18.16 16.25
C PRO A 39 35.02 18.54 15.21
N ILE A 40 35.51 19.78 15.28
CA ILE A 40 36.59 20.29 14.45
C ILE A 40 37.92 19.55 14.69
N LEU A 41 38.29 19.31 15.96
CA LEU A 41 39.52 18.59 16.29
C LEU A 41 39.45 17.12 15.86
N GLN A 42 38.27 16.52 15.98
CA GLN A 42 38.02 15.17 15.49
C GLN A 42 38.14 15.08 13.96
N ALA A 43 37.61 16.08 13.24
CA ALA A 43 37.74 16.16 11.78
C ALA A 43 39.21 16.29 11.35
N VAL A 44 39.99 17.15 12.02
CA VAL A 44 41.43 17.33 11.76
C VAL A 44 42.19 16.03 12.04
N TYR A 45 41.91 15.37 13.17
CA TYR A 45 42.52 14.08 13.51
C TYR A 45 42.19 13.00 12.48
N ALA A 46 40.93 12.90 12.04
CA ALA A 46 40.53 11.92 11.04
C ALA A 46 41.19 12.16 9.68
N LEU A 47 41.30 13.42 9.26
CA LEU A 47 42.04 13.81 8.05
C LEU A 47 43.52 13.42 8.12
N TYR A 48 44.14 13.58 9.30
CA TYR A 48 45.51 13.16 9.55
C TYR A 48 45.64 11.63 9.46
N GLN A 49 44.74 10.88 10.09
CA GLN A 49 44.75 9.41 10.10
C GLN A 49 44.59 8.79 8.70
N ILE A 50 43.81 9.42 7.81
CA ILE A 50 43.68 8.96 6.41
C ILE A 50 44.80 9.46 5.49
N GLY A 51 45.83 10.10 6.05
CA GLY A 51 46.97 10.64 5.31
C GLY A 51 46.64 11.84 4.42
N TYR A 52 45.48 12.47 4.61
CA TYR A 52 45.06 13.64 3.84
C TYR A 52 45.72 14.93 4.36
N LEU A 53 45.98 14.99 5.67
CA LEU A 53 46.66 16.10 6.31
C LEU A 53 48.07 15.69 6.76
N LYS A 54 49.08 16.52 6.44
CA LYS A 54 50.46 16.40 6.96
C LYS A 54 50.80 17.58 7.86
N LEU A 55 51.77 17.38 8.76
CA LEU A 55 52.25 18.44 9.65
C LEU A 55 52.71 19.65 8.83
N GLY A 56 52.24 20.85 9.19
CA GLY A 56 52.59 22.11 8.50
C GLY A 56 51.71 22.46 7.27
N MET A 57 50.75 21.61 6.88
CA MET A 57 49.79 21.99 5.83
C MET A 57 48.72 22.95 6.38
N ALA A 58 48.48 24.04 5.64
CA ALA A 58 47.34 24.92 5.88
C ALA A 58 46.04 24.19 5.50
N LEU A 59 45.06 24.20 6.42
CA LEU A 59 43.76 23.58 6.18
C LEU A 59 42.77 24.57 5.62
N ASP A 60 42.00 24.14 4.63
CA ASP A 60 40.79 24.83 4.19
C ASP A 60 39.71 24.70 5.28
N SER A 61 39.31 25.83 5.85
CA SER A 61 38.27 25.93 6.88
C SER A 61 36.92 25.36 6.43
N ILE A 62 36.57 25.45 5.14
CA ILE A 62 35.31 24.93 4.58
C ILE A 62 35.32 23.40 4.59
N LEU A 63 36.46 22.80 4.25
CA LEU A 63 36.62 21.34 4.26
C LEU A 63 36.56 20.79 5.68
N ILE A 64 37.25 21.43 6.64
CA ILE A 64 37.18 21.07 8.06
C ILE A 64 35.74 21.11 8.55
N ASN A 65 35.03 22.21 8.31
CA ASN A 65 33.65 22.36 8.79
C ASN A 65 32.73 21.31 8.16
N THR A 66 32.92 21.02 6.88
CA THR A 66 32.16 19.97 6.19
C THR A 66 32.38 18.60 6.83
N ILE A 67 33.61 18.25 7.17
CA ILE A 67 33.93 16.95 7.79
C ILE A 67 33.48 16.93 9.24
N ALA A 68 33.62 18.03 9.97
CA ALA A 68 33.14 18.15 11.35
C ALA A 68 31.62 17.90 11.44
N VAL A 69 30.84 18.42 10.48
CA VAL A 69 29.41 18.12 10.37
C VAL A 69 29.16 16.64 10.09
N CYS A 70 29.92 16.03 9.16
CA CYS A 70 29.81 14.60 8.90
C CYS A 70 30.15 13.73 10.12
N VAL A 71 31.21 14.06 10.83
CA VAL A 71 31.65 13.37 12.07
C VAL A 71 30.59 13.52 13.16
N TRP A 72 30.01 14.72 13.32
CA TRP A 72 28.93 14.96 14.27
C TRP A 72 27.68 14.13 13.93
N ILE A 73 27.28 14.06 12.65
CA ILE A 73 26.18 13.21 12.19
C ILE A 73 26.48 11.72 12.46
N TRP A 74 27.72 11.27 12.27
CA TRP A 74 28.13 9.90 12.56
C TRP A 74 28.06 9.58 14.06
N ASN A 75 28.62 10.46 14.89
CA ASN A 75 28.64 10.32 16.34
C ASN A 75 27.24 10.33 16.96
N ASN A 76 26.31 11.08 16.38
CA ASN A 76 24.92 11.11 16.81
C ASN A 76 24.09 9.92 16.31
N LYS A 77 24.59 9.15 15.35
CA LYS A 77 23.91 7.95 14.82
C LYS A 77 24.27 6.65 15.57
N GLU A 78 25.38 6.60 16.28
CA GLU A 78 25.87 5.38 16.94
C GLU A 78 25.59 5.32 18.46
N GLY A 79 24.45 5.86 18.91
CA GLY A 79 23.96 5.69 20.29
C GLY A 79 23.46 4.27 20.64
N LYS A 80 23.52 3.33 19.70
CA LYS A 80 23.29 1.90 19.90
C LYS A 80 24.25 1.14 18.98
N ASN A 81 25.42 0.77 19.50
CA ASN A 81 26.20 -0.31 18.91
C ASN A 81 25.65 -1.60 19.54
N ASP A 82 24.57 -2.10 18.97
CA ASP A 82 24.18 -3.49 19.09
C ASP A 82 25.23 -4.28 18.30
N ALA A 83 26.17 -4.90 19.00
CA ALA A 83 27.12 -5.84 18.42
C ALA A 83 26.44 -7.12 17.86
N ASP A 84 25.11 -7.18 17.94
CA ASP A 84 24.23 -8.20 17.39
C ASP A 84 23.41 -7.71 16.17
N ASP A 85 23.74 -6.55 15.58
CA ASP A 85 23.11 -6.08 14.33
C ASP A 85 23.54 -6.99 13.16
N ILE A 86 22.84 -8.12 13.01
CA ILE A 86 22.86 -8.93 11.79
C ILE A 86 22.53 -7.97 10.63
N PRO A 87 23.39 -7.88 9.60
CA PRO A 87 23.17 -6.95 8.51
C PRO A 87 21.90 -7.34 7.76
N ILE A 88 20.82 -6.56 7.96
CA ILE A 88 19.54 -6.76 7.27
C ILE A 88 19.78 -6.77 5.76
N PRO A 89 19.30 -7.80 5.02
CA PRO A 89 19.48 -7.88 3.58
C PRO A 89 18.98 -6.63 2.86
N ARG A 90 19.70 -6.22 1.82
CA ARG A 90 19.34 -5.03 1.02
C ARG A 90 17.93 -5.12 0.44
N SER A 91 17.51 -6.29 0.00
CA SER A 91 16.15 -6.53 -0.51
C SER A 91 15.07 -6.26 0.54
N THR A 92 15.32 -6.64 1.79
CA THR A 92 14.42 -6.38 2.93
C THR A 92 14.33 -4.88 3.22
N LEU A 93 15.45 -4.15 3.09
CA LEU A 93 15.48 -2.69 3.21
C LEU A 93 14.73 -1.97 2.07
N GLU A 94 14.75 -2.53 0.85
CA GLU A 94 14.02 -1.99 -0.30
C GLU A 94 12.51 -2.23 -0.15
N ILE A 95 12.11 -3.44 0.24
CA ILE A 95 10.70 -3.80 0.52
C ILE A 95 10.15 -2.96 1.68
N SER A 96 10.87 -2.84 2.79
CA SER A 96 10.45 -2.00 3.93
C SER A 96 10.33 -0.52 3.54
N ALA A 97 11.16 -0.02 2.62
CA ALA A 97 11.01 1.33 2.09
C ALA A 97 9.70 1.48 1.30
N ALA A 98 9.37 0.52 0.42
CA ALA A 98 8.13 0.51 -0.35
C ALA A 98 6.89 0.46 0.56
N ILE A 99 6.91 -0.39 1.58
CA ILE A 99 5.84 -0.48 2.59
C ILE A 99 5.69 0.85 3.32
N LYS A 100 6.81 1.45 3.74
CA LYS A 100 6.77 2.71 4.50
C LYS A 100 6.16 3.86 3.72
N LEU A 101 6.22 3.83 2.38
CA LEU A 101 5.56 4.84 1.54
C LEU A 101 4.03 4.69 1.58
N ASN A 102 3.50 3.48 1.70
CA ASN A 102 2.05 3.22 1.68
C ASN A 102 1.62 2.14 2.69
N PRO A 103 1.86 2.32 4.01
CA PRO A 103 1.67 1.25 4.98
C PRO A 103 0.21 0.78 5.04
N GLN A 104 -0.75 1.70 4.90
CA GLN A 104 -2.18 1.38 4.92
C GLN A 104 -2.61 0.45 3.78
N VAL A 105 -1.96 0.53 2.61
CA VAL A 105 -2.26 -0.34 1.46
C VAL A 105 -1.74 -1.74 1.74
N PHE A 106 -0.53 -1.87 2.27
CA PHE A 106 0.02 -3.17 2.64
C PHE A 106 -0.74 -3.81 3.78
N ASP A 107 -1.12 -3.04 4.80
CA ASP A 107 -1.99 -3.52 5.88
C ASP A 107 -3.31 -4.04 5.28
N LEU A 108 -3.96 -3.27 4.38
CA LEU A 108 -5.22 -3.69 3.76
C LEU A 108 -5.07 -4.99 2.93
N LEU A 109 -4.01 -5.10 2.13
CA LEU A 109 -3.75 -6.26 1.31
C LEU A 109 -3.46 -7.50 2.17
N LEU A 110 -2.67 -7.36 3.24
CA LEU A 110 -2.41 -8.44 4.18
C LEU A 110 -3.69 -8.89 4.90
N SER A 111 -4.50 -7.96 5.39
CA SER A 111 -5.80 -8.28 6.00
C SER A 111 -6.72 -8.98 5.02
N SER A 112 -6.66 -8.62 3.73
CA SER A 112 -7.44 -9.30 2.69
C SER A 112 -6.98 -10.74 2.43
N VAL A 113 -5.67 -10.98 2.38
CA VAL A 113 -5.13 -12.34 2.25
C VAL A 113 -5.44 -13.17 3.49
N TYR A 114 -5.35 -12.59 4.67
CA TYR A 114 -5.73 -13.23 5.93
C TYR A 114 -7.21 -13.62 5.93
N ALA A 115 -8.09 -12.68 5.59
CA ALA A 115 -9.53 -12.92 5.49
C ALA A 115 -9.87 -14.03 4.50
N ASP A 116 -9.18 -14.09 3.36
CA ASP A 116 -9.33 -15.17 2.37
C ASP A 116 -8.89 -16.54 2.93
N THR A 117 -7.78 -16.59 3.66
CA THR A 117 -7.35 -17.82 4.35
C THR A 117 -8.37 -18.31 5.38
N ILE A 118 -8.91 -17.41 6.20
CA ILE A 118 -9.97 -17.75 7.16
C ILE A 118 -11.23 -18.25 6.44
N LEU A 119 -11.64 -17.58 5.36
CA LEU A 119 -12.82 -17.98 4.58
C LEU A 119 -12.67 -19.38 3.96
N ARG A 120 -11.46 -19.74 3.54
CA ARG A 120 -11.15 -21.08 3.01
C ARG A 120 -11.02 -22.14 4.10
N ASN A 121 -10.97 -21.76 5.37
CA ASN A 121 -10.61 -22.63 6.48
C ASN A 121 -9.27 -23.35 6.21
N ASP A 122 -8.29 -22.59 5.72
CA ASP A 122 -6.96 -23.04 5.31
C ASP A 122 -5.94 -22.62 6.39
N ASP A 123 -4.94 -23.46 6.66
CA ASP A 123 -3.84 -23.13 7.57
C ASP A 123 -2.71 -22.39 6.84
N GLN A 124 -2.77 -22.32 5.51
CA GLN A 124 -1.80 -21.61 4.69
C GLN A 124 -2.33 -20.30 4.12
N MET A 125 -1.54 -19.26 4.32
CA MET A 125 -1.73 -17.96 3.68
C MET A 125 -1.02 -17.93 2.34
N ARG A 126 -1.80 -17.67 1.29
CA ARG A 126 -1.35 -17.64 -0.11
C ARG A 126 -2.01 -16.50 -0.86
N CYS A 127 -1.23 -15.78 -1.66
CA CYS A 127 -1.78 -14.88 -2.65
C CYS A 127 -2.23 -15.66 -3.89
N SER A 128 -3.30 -15.21 -4.53
CA SER A 128 -3.73 -15.75 -5.82
C SER A 128 -2.59 -15.67 -6.85
N GLY A 129 -2.23 -16.81 -7.44
CA GLY A 129 -1.15 -16.91 -8.43
C GLY A 129 0.27 -16.97 -7.85
N SER A 130 0.42 -17.00 -6.52
CA SER A 130 1.71 -17.24 -5.85
C SER A 130 1.89 -18.71 -5.49
N LEU A 131 3.08 -19.25 -5.72
CA LEU A 131 3.52 -20.52 -5.12
C LEU A 131 4.04 -20.35 -3.69
N GLU A 132 4.41 -19.12 -3.31
CA GLU A 132 4.88 -18.82 -1.97
C GLU A 132 3.69 -18.82 -1.00
N SER A 133 3.85 -19.54 0.11
CA SER A 133 2.92 -19.59 1.22
C SER A 133 3.63 -19.34 2.54
N THR A 134 2.87 -18.92 3.55
CA THR A 134 3.28 -18.90 4.96
C THR A 134 2.18 -19.56 5.78
N THR A 135 2.51 -20.19 6.91
CA THR A 135 1.46 -20.69 7.80
C THR A 135 0.74 -19.52 8.47
N LEU A 136 -0.50 -19.73 8.87
CA LEU A 136 -1.30 -18.74 9.60
C LEU A 136 -0.64 -18.38 10.94
N ASP A 137 -0.05 -19.36 11.63
CA ASP A 137 0.65 -19.15 12.90
C ASP A 137 1.92 -18.32 12.71
N ASP A 138 2.76 -18.67 11.74
CA ASP A 138 3.97 -17.87 11.40
C ASP A 138 3.60 -16.44 11.01
N PHE A 139 2.45 -16.26 10.34
CA PHE A 139 1.94 -14.93 9.98
C PHE A 139 1.55 -14.12 11.22
N MET A 140 0.76 -14.72 12.11
CA MET A 140 0.28 -14.07 13.33
C MET A 140 1.44 -13.73 14.27
N GLU A 141 2.43 -14.61 14.40
CA GLU A 141 3.64 -14.38 15.19
C GLU A 141 4.54 -13.31 14.53
N GLY A 142 4.74 -13.41 13.22
CA GLY A 142 5.58 -12.50 12.44
C GLY A 142 5.04 -11.06 12.38
N PHE A 143 3.72 -10.89 12.41
CA PHE A 143 3.07 -9.58 12.40
C PHE A 143 2.21 -9.32 13.63
N SER A 144 2.88 -9.17 14.78
CA SER A 144 2.25 -8.73 16.04
C SER A 144 1.85 -7.24 16.07
N GLU A 145 2.23 -6.46 15.06
CA GLU A 145 1.86 -5.05 14.88
C GLU A 145 1.63 -4.75 13.39
N ASN A 146 0.71 -3.85 13.06
CA ASN A 146 0.50 -3.39 11.68
C ASN A 146 1.58 -2.39 11.23
N PHE A 147 1.79 -2.26 9.92
CA PHE A 147 2.85 -1.40 9.39
C PHE A 147 2.58 0.09 9.61
N ALA A 148 1.31 0.51 9.64
CA ALA A 148 0.95 1.89 9.95
C ALA A 148 1.46 2.33 11.33
N ASN A 149 1.47 1.43 12.31
CA ASN A 149 1.89 1.69 13.68
C ASN A 149 3.41 1.56 13.90
N MET A 150 4.11 0.75 13.09
CA MET A 150 5.55 0.52 13.27
C MET A 150 6.43 1.78 13.18
N GLY A 151 5.95 2.87 12.58
CA GLY A 151 6.56 4.20 12.66
C GLY A 151 7.86 4.41 11.85
N SER A 152 8.71 3.39 11.69
CA SER A 152 10.01 3.50 11.02
C SER A 152 10.28 2.37 10.01
N LYS A 153 11.05 2.70 8.95
CA LYS A 153 11.51 1.72 7.95
C LYS A 153 12.36 0.60 8.57
N ARG A 154 13.24 0.93 9.52
CA ARG A 154 14.13 -0.03 10.17
C ARG A 154 13.33 -1.09 10.94
N ARG A 155 12.32 -0.67 11.70
CA ARG A 155 11.44 -1.58 12.44
C ARG A 155 10.68 -2.54 11.52
N ILE A 156 10.14 -2.02 10.40
CA ILE A 156 9.51 -2.86 9.37
C ILE A 156 10.51 -3.89 8.83
N ALA A 157 11.74 -3.48 8.54
CA ALA A 157 12.76 -4.38 8.00
C ALA A 157 13.16 -5.47 9.01
N GLU A 158 13.34 -5.12 10.28
CA GLU A 158 13.63 -6.06 11.37
C GLU A 158 12.48 -7.06 11.58
N THR A 159 11.23 -6.63 11.50
CA THR A 159 10.07 -7.52 11.57
C THR A 159 10.07 -8.52 10.41
N LEU A 160 10.29 -8.04 9.18
CA LEU A 160 10.33 -8.92 8.01
C LEU A 160 11.52 -9.89 8.03
N ASP A 161 12.67 -9.47 8.56
CA ASP A 161 13.86 -10.31 8.68
C ASP A 161 13.65 -11.47 9.66
N LYS A 162 12.92 -11.22 10.75
CA LYS A 162 12.53 -12.25 11.74
C LYS A 162 11.47 -13.22 11.20
N ALA A 163 10.71 -12.84 10.18
CA ALA A 163 9.61 -13.62 9.62
C ALA A 163 9.80 -13.85 8.11
N PRO A 164 10.70 -14.75 7.67
CA PRO A 164 11.05 -14.93 6.27
C PRO A 164 9.88 -15.42 5.39
N GLY A 165 8.95 -16.21 5.92
CA GLY A 165 7.71 -16.60 5.22
C GLY A 165 6.83 -15.39 4.91
N CYS A 166 6.68 -14.50 5.90
CA CYS A 166 5.98 -13.23 5.76
C CYS A 166 6.66 -12.28 4.77
N LEU A 167 8.00 -12.22 4.76
CA LEU A 167 8.76 -11.43 3.79
C LEU A 167 8.46 -11.85 2.35
N LYS A 168 8.35 -13.15 2.06
CA LYS A 168 7.98 -13.66 0.72
C LYS A 168 6.60 -13.21 0.31
N LEU A 169 5.63 -13.31 1.22
CA LEU A 169 4.25 -12.85 0.99
C LEU A 169 4.21 -11.34 0.70
N VAL A 170 4.86 -10.54 1.55
CA VAL A 170 4.90 -9.08 1.40
C VAL A 170 5.64 -8.65 0.13
N LYS A 171 6.72 -9.34 -0.22
CA LYS A 171 7.42 -9.13 -1.49
C LYS A 171 6.47 -9.37 -2.67
N HIS A 172 5.75 -10.49 -2.68
CA HIS A 172 4.78 -10.80 -3.74
C HIS A 172 3.69 -9.72 -3.82
N LEU A 173 3.16 -9.28 -2.68
CA LEU A 173 2.18 -8.19 -2.62
C LEU A 173 2.74 -6.89 -3.19
N SER A 174 3.98 -6.53 -2.82
CA SER A 174 4.62 -5.32 -3.32
C SER A 174 4.80 -5.35 -4.84
N GLU A 175 5.21 -6.49 -5.39
CA GLU A 175 5.50 -6.66 -6.82
C GLU A 175 4.21 -6.68 -7.67
N ASN A 176 3.12 -7.23 -7.13
CA ASN A 176 1.90 -7.47 -7.90
C ASN A 176 0.77 -6.48 -7.63
N TYR A 177 0.71 -5.89 -6.43
CA TYR A 177 -0.44 -5.11 -5.95
C TYR A 177 -0.07 -3.72 -5.44
N GLY A 178 1.19 -3.46 -5.09
CA GLY A 178 1.62 -2.21 -4.45
C GLY A 178 1.29 -0.93 -5.23
N GLU A 179 1.09 -1.03 -6.54
CA GLU A 179 0.71 0.09 -7.41
C GLU A 179 -0.78 0.08 -7.81
N TYR A 180 -1.61 -0.83 -7.29
CA TYR A 180 -3.03 -0.84 -7.62
C TYR A 180 -3.83 0.15 -6.78
N LEU A 181 -3.42 0.38 -5.54
CA LEU A 181 -4.14 1.20 -4.58
C LEU A 181 -3.27 2.33 -4.08
N ILE A 182 -3.89 3.48 -3.85
CA ILE A 182 -3.36 4.53 -2.99
C ILE A 182 -4.43 4.94 -1.97
N PRO A 183 -4.06 5.29 -0.73
CA PRO A 183 -5.01 5.91 0.19
C PRO A 183 -5.54 7.21 -0.40
N ALA A 184 -6.85 7.42 -0.33
CA ALA A 184 -7.45 8.67 -0.80
C ALA A 184 -7.00 9.81 0.12
N ASN A 185 -6.33 10.82 -0.44
CA ASN A 185 -6.05 12.05 0.29
C ASN A 185 -7.26 13.01 0.26
N SER A 186 -7.17 14.15 0.95
CA SER A 186 -8.26 15.14 1.07
C SER A 186 -8.87 15.62 -0.26
N LYS A 187 -8.14 15.55 -1.38
CA LYS A 187 -8.65 15.92 -2.71
C LYS A 187 -9.35 14.76 -3.43
N GLN A 188 -9.11 13.53 -3.00
CA GLN A 188 -9.61 12.30 -3.60
C GLN A 188 -10.71 11.67 -2.75
N THR A 189 -10.77 11.98 -1.45
CA THR A 189 -11.82 11.54 -0.54
C THR A 189 -13.17 11.97 -1.09
N VAL A 190 -14.08 11.00 -1.18
CA VAL A 190 -15.47 11.27 -1.52
C VAL A 190 -16.23 11.54 -0.23
N SER A 191 -16.77 12.75 -0.11
CA SER A 191 -17.56 13.18 1.04
C SER A 191 -18.88 12.41 1.14
N GLY A 192 -19.43 12.33 2.35
CA GLY A 192 -20.73 11.69 2.64
C GLY A 192 -20.61 10.36 3.36
N PHE A 193 -19.42 9.75 3.40
CA PHE A 193 -19.13 8.63 4.29
C PHE A 193 -18.68 9.12 5.67
N PRO A 194 -18.94 8.35 6.75
CA PRO A 194 -18.35 8.59 8.07
C PRO A 194 -16.81 8.59 8.04
N ASP A 195 -16.18 9.33 8.96
CA ASP A 195 -14.71 9.43 9.06
C ASP A 195 -14.02 8.08 9.34
N SER A 196 -14.76 7.11 9.89
CA SER A 196 -14.28 5.74 10.11
C SER A 196 -14.13 4.93 8.82
N VAL A 197 -14.75 5.36 7.71
CA VAL A 197 -14.67 4.69 6.41
C VAL A 197 -13.38 5.09 5.70
N ARG A 198 -12.45 4.14 5.60
CA ARG A 198 -11.21 4.34 4.87
C ARG A 198 -11.45 4.19 3.38
N GLN A 199 -10.87 5.10 2.59
CA GLN A 199 -11.08 5.15 1.14
C GLN A 199 -9.75 4.99 0.40
N PHE A 200 -9.77 4.19 -0.66
CA PHE A 200 -8.63 3.96 -1.53
C PHE A 200 -9.03 4.20 -2.98
N VAL A 201 -8.10 4.79 -3.73
CA VAL A 201 -8.24 5.00 -5.17
C VAL A 201 -7.56 3.85 -5.91
N VAL A 202 -8.26 3.26 -6.88
CA VAL A 202 -7.70 2.24 -7.76
C VAL A 202 -6.97 2.92 -8.92
N THR A 203 -5.65 2.73 -8.99
CA THR A 203 -4.76 3.47 -9.91
C THR A 203 -4.26 2.65 -11.09
N LYS A 204 -4.67 1.38 -11.21
CA LYS A 204 -4.37 0.51 -12.36
C LYS A 204 -5.59 -0.28 -12.81
N THR A 205 -5.67 -0.53 -14.12
CA THR A 205 -6.59 -1.52 -14.67
C THR A 205 -6.10 -2.93 -14.33
N PRO A 206 -7.03 -3.88 -14.12
CA PRO A 206 -6.70 -5.30 -14.04
C PRO A 206 -5.91 -5.78 -15.26
N LYS A 207 -4.97 -6.72 -15.07
CA LYS A 207 -4.05 -7.20 -16.12
C LYS A 207 -4.76 -7.75 -17.37
N HIS A 208 -5.96 -8.27 -17.20
CA HIS A 208 -6.73 -8.94 -18.27
C HIS A 208 -7.92 -8.12 -18.77
N SER A 209 -7.99 -6.82 -18.47
CA SER A 209 -9.03 -5.96 -19.02
C SER A 209 -8.78 -5.76 -20.52
N PRO A 210 -9.71 -6.15 -21.42
CA PRO A 210 -9.57 -5.84 -22.84
C PRO A 210 -9.54 -4.32 -22.98
N GLY A 211 -8.47 -3.80 -23.59
CA GLY A 211 -8.30 -2.37 -23.86
C GLY A 211 -9.31 -1.89 -24.90
N VAL A 212 -10.58 -1.78 -24.51
CA VAL A 212 -11.61 -1.23 -25.38
C VAL A 212 -11.45 0.28 -25.35
N SER A 213 -10.84 0.81 -26.41
CA SER A 213 -10.83 2.24 -26.70
C SER A 213 -12.28 2.74 -26.76
N GLN A 214 -12.61 3.67 -25.86
CA GLN A 214 -13.94 4.26 -25.82
C GLN A 214 -13.95 5.57 -26.60
N LYS A 215 -14.96 5.72 -27.46
CA LYS A 215 -15.27 7.01 -28.06
C LYS A 215 -15.80 7.95 -26.96
N PRO A 216 -15.42 9.24 -26.98
CA PRO A 216 -15.90 10.21 -26.01
C PRO A 216 -17.44 10.35 -26.09
N ASN A 217 -18.07 10.32 -24.91
CA ASN A 217 -19.51 10.16 -24.69
C ASN A 217 -20.38 11.34 -25.16
N ASP A 218 -21.59 11.01 -25.62
CA ASP A 218 -22.76 11.90 -25.63
C ASP A 218 -23.37 11.97 -24.22
N GLU A 219 -23.99 13.09 -23.83
CA GLU A 219 -24.60 13.28 -22.49
C GLU A 219 -25.68 12.23 -22.15
N ASN A 220 -26.33 11.64 -23.18
CA ASN A 220 -27.33 10.58 -23.02
C ASN A 220 -26.73 9.16 -22.89
N THR A 221 -25.42 8.99 -23.10
CA THR A 221 -24.70 7.70 -23.04
C THR A 221 -23.54 7.71 -22.05
N GLY A 222 -23.45 8.76 -21.22
CA GLY A 222 -22.36 8.98 -20.26
C GLY A 222 -22.09 7.82 -19.29
N PRO A 223 -20.94 7.90 -18.58
CA PRO A 223 -20.54 6.84 -17.67
C PRO A 223 -21.50 6.79 -16.49
N MET A 224 -21.85 5.57 -16.11
CA MET A 224 -22.70 5.26 -14.96
C MET A 224 -21.83 4.88 -13.77
N VAL A 225 -22.27 5.29 -12.58
CA VAL A 225 -21.65 4.94 -11.31
C VAL A 225 -22.44 3.79 -10.71
N LEU A 226 -21.77 2.69 -10.41
CA LEU A 226 -22.37 1.50 -9.81
C LEU A 226 -21.59 1.09 -8.57
N PHE A 227 -22.29 0.51 -7.61
CA PHE A 227 -21.73 0.04 -6.36
C PHE A 227 -21.84 -1.48 -6.26
N HIS A 228 -20.83 -2.09 -5.64
CA HIS A 228 -20.82 -3.53 -5.37
C HIS A 228 -20.25 -3.78 -3.98
N GLY A 229 -21.03 -4.45 -3.13
CA GLY A 229 -20.62 -4.88 -1.80
C GLY A 229 -20.01 -6.28 -1.83
N THR A 230 -18.86 -6.47 -1.20
CA THR A 230 -18.16 -7.76 -1.17
C THR A 230 -17.36 -7.96 0.13
N SER A 231 -16.84 -9.18 0.31
CA SER A 231 -15.91 -9.48 1.41
C SER A 231 -14.54 -8.88 1.13
N LEU A 232 -13.83 -8.54 2.19
CA LEU A 232 -12.40 -8.18 2.14
C LEU A 232 -11.55 -9.28 1.47
N SER A 233 -11.90 -10.56 1.63
CA SER A 233 -11.17 -11.69 1.05
C SER A 233 -11.07 -11.65 -0.48
N TYR A 234 -12.07 -11.08 -1.16
CA TYR A 234 -12.09 -11.05 -2.62
C TYR A 234 -11.30 -9.87 -3.22
N LEU A 235 -10.89 -8.89 -2.40
CA LEU A 235 -10.27 -7.66 -2.89
C LEU A 235 -9.01 -7.91 -3.74
N PRO A 236 -8.01 -8.73 -3.32
CA PRO A 236 -6.83 -8.99 -4.15
C PRO A 236 -7.19 -9.59 -5.50
N GLY A 237 -8.11 -10.58 -5.51
CA GLY A 237 -8.60 -11.20 -6.72
C GLY A 237 -9.25 -10.21 -7.69
N ILE A 238 -10.05 -9.29 -7.15
CA ILE A 238 -10.72 -8.21 -7.91
C ILE A 238 -9.72 -7.19 -8.45
N LEU A 239 -8.72 -6.78 -7.67
CA LEU A 239 -7.70 -5.84 -8.14
C LEU A 239 -6.90 -6.43 -9.31
N LEU A 240 -6.47 -7.70 -9.18
CA LEU A 240 -5.64 -8.34 -10.19
C LEU A 240 -6.42 -8.67 -11.48
N ASN A 241 -7.64 -9.21 -11.32
CA ASN A 241 -8.38 -9.81 -12.43
C ASN A 241 -9.63 -9.02 -12.85
N GLY A 242 -10.00 -7.98 -12.12
CA GLY A 242 -11.26 -7.28 -12.28
C GLY A 242 -12.43 -8.05 -11.65
N LEU A 243 -13.61 -7.46 -11.74
CA LEU A 243 -14.85 -8.13 -11.38
C LEU A 243 -15.11 -9.28 -12.37
N LYS A 244 -15.51 -10.43 -11.83
CA LYS A 244 -15.88 -11.61 -12.63
C LYS A 244 -17.32 -11.97 -12.33
N ALA A 245 -18.10 -12.14 -13.38
CA ALA A 245 -19.37 -12.84 -13.30
C ALA A 245 -19.12 -14.31 -13.64
N LYS A 246 -19.66 -15.21 -12.82
CA LYS A 246 -19.93 -16.60 -13.18
C LYS A 246 -21.25 -16.69 -13.96
N SER A 247 -21.35 -17.71 -14.81
CA SER A 247 -22.58 -18.04 -15.52
C SER A 247 -23.36 -19.05 -14.68
N GLU A 248 -24.16 -18.56 -13.74
CA GLU A 248 -25.09 -19.37 -12.95
C GLU A 248 -26.50 -18.82 -13.20
N GLU A 249 -27.49 -19.71 -13.25
CA GLU A 249 -28.90 -19.36 -13.43
C GLU A 249 -29.52 -19.10 -12.06
N ILE A 250 -30.00 -17.88 -11.85
CA ILE A 250 -30.69 -17.42 -10.64
C ILE A 250 -31.98 -16.76 -11.11
N ASP A 251 -33.13 -17.28 -10.69
CA ASP A 251 -34.47 -16.74 -11.01
C ASP A 251 -34.65 -16.41 -12.51
N ASP A 252 -34.43 -17.40 -13.38
CA ASP A 252 -34.48 -17.32 -14.85
C ASP A 252 -33.45 -16.35 -15.49
N MET A 253 -32.50 -15.82 -14.71
CA MET A 253 -31.39 -15.00 -15.21
C MET A 253 -30.06 -15.73 -15.13
N VAL A 254 -29.37 -15.85 -16.27
CA VAL A 254 -28.02 -16.42 -16.35
C VAL A 254 -26.98 -15.33 -16.02
N SER A 255 -26.77 -15.01 -14.74
CA SER A 255 -25.79 -13.99 -14.31
C SER A 255 -25.56 -13.99 -12.80
N THR A 256 -24.35 -13.59 -12.37
CA THR A 256 -23.97 -13.58 -10.94
C THR A 256 -23.33 -12.29 -10.43
N LEU A 257 -23.06 -11.29 -11.28
CA LEU A 257 -22.54 -10.01 -10.81
C LEU A 257 -23.67 -8.99 -10.67
N PHE A 258 -24.05 -8.75 -9.41
CA PHE A 258 -25.05 -7.76 -9.02
C PHE A 258 -24.36 -6.46 -8.61
N MET A 259 -24.85 -5.35 -9.14
CA MET A 259 -24.39 -4.01 -8.77
C MET A 259 -25.58 -3.06 -8.66
N ALA A 260 -25.53 -2.16 -7.69
CA ALA A 260 -26.60 -1.21 -7.43
C ALA A 260 -26.20 0.20 -7.85
N GLU A 261 -27.16 1.02 -8.28
CA GLU A 261 -26.92 2.47 -8.36
C GLU A 261 -26.84 3.09 -6.97
N GLU A 262 -27.67 2.62 -6.03
CA GLU A 262 -27.73 3.14 -4.67
C GLU A 262 -26.70 2.43 -3.76
N PRO A 263 -25.75 3.15 -3.13
CA PRO A 263 -24.77 2.54 -2.23
C PRO A 263 -25.38 1.67 -1.14
N ALA A 264 -26.51 2.09 -0.56
CA ALA A 264 -27.14 1.38 0.55
C ALA A 264 -27.53 -0.07 0.22
N SER A 265 -27.96 -0.34 -1.01
CA SER A 265 -28.24 -1.71 -1.47
C SER A 265 -26.99 -2.58 -1.43
N SER A 266 -25.82 -2.01 -1.71
CA SER A 266 -24.54 -2.71 -1.63
C SER A 266 -24.02 -2.85 -0.20
N TYR A 267 -24.37 -1.96 0.73
CA TYR A 267 -23.99 -2.07 2.15
C TYR A 267 -24.50 -3.35 2.79
N TYR A 268 -25.72 -3.76 2.43
CA TYR A 268 -26.29 -5.03 2.90
C TYR A 268 -25.33 -6.19 2.62
N TYR A 269 -24.87 -6.32 1.39
CA TYR A 269 -23.92 -7.38 1.01
C TYR A 269 -22.54 -7.26 1.67
N VAL A 270 -22.11 -6.05 2.01
CA VAL A 270 -20.88 -5.83 2.79
C VAL A 270 -21.03 -6.43 4.19
N ARG A 271 -22.14 -6.15 4.89
CA ARG A 271 -22.36 -6.62 6.25
C ARG A 271 -22.35 -8.15 6.35
N TYR A 272 -23.09 -8.83 5.48
CA TYR A 272 -23.19 -10.30 5.49
C TYR A 272 -21.89 -11.00 5.09
N ARG A 273 -20.95 -10.26 4.52
CA ARG A 273 -19.66 -10.78 4.04
C ARG A 273 -18.48 -10.27 4.84
N ALA A 274 -18.72 -9.53 5.93
CA ALA A 274 -17.67 -9.15 6.85
C ALA A 274 -17.14 -10.40 7.55
N ILE A 275 -15.83 -10.62 7.48
CA ILE A 275 -15.18 -11.76 8.11
C ILE A 275 -14.69 -11.30 9.48
N GLU A 276 -15.01 -12.07 10.52
CA GLU A 276 -14.44 -11.85 11.83
C GLU A 276 -12.95 -12.21 11.82
N SER A 277 -12.10 -11.18 11.72
CA SER A 277 -10.64 -11.34 11.74
C SER A 277 -10.16 -11.29 13.18
N LEU A 278 -9.57 -12.40 13.64
CA LEU A 278 -8.94 -12.51 14.96
C LEU A 278 -7.52 -11.93 15.00
N TRP A 279 -7.01 -11.42 13.88
CA TRP A 279 -5.70 -10.79 13.83
C TRP A 279 -5.74 -9.44 14.55
N LYS A 280 -5.40 -9.43 15.85
CA LYS A 280 -5.51 -8.25 16.73
C LYS A 280 -4.89 -6.93 16.23
N PRO A 281 -3.77 -6.93 15.50
CA PRO A 281 -3.18 -5.70 14.95
C PRO A 281 -3.96 -5.13 13.76
N ASP A 282 -4.94 -5.85 13.24
CA ASP A 282 -5.64 -5.52 11.99
C ASP A 282 -6.53 -4.27 12.15
N LEU A 283 -6.24 -3.25 11.34
CA LEU A 283 -7.07 -2.05 11.25
C LEU A 283 -8.38 -2.30 10.48
N TYR A 284 -8.52 -3.48 9.89
CA TYR A 284 -9.60 -3.90 9.01
C TYR A 284 -10.33 -5.14 9.52
N SER A 285 -10.19 -5.46 10.81
CA SER A 285 -11.03 -6.47 11.45
C SER A 285 -12.51 -6.11 11.34
N ASN A 286 -13.35 -7.11 11.10
CA ASN A 286 -14.80 -6.97 10.98
C ASN A 286 -15.18 -5.88 9.97
N CYS A 287 -14.46 -5.80 8.85
CA CYS A 287 -14.78 -4.88 7.77
C CYS A 287 -15.26 -5.63 6.54
N GLY A 288 -16.14 -5.00 5.76
CA GLY A 288 -16.42 -5.40 4.39
C GLY A 288 -15.95 -4.34 3.40
N VAL A 289 -16.10 -4.64 2.11
CA VAL A 289 -15.61 -3.79 1.03
C VAL A 289 -16.77 -3.33 0.16
N LEU A 290 -16.94 -2.02 0.07
CA LEU A 290 -17.79 -1.41 -0.96
C LEU A 290 -16.91 -0.92 -2.10
N LEU A 291 -17.23 -1.32 -3.32
CA LEU A 291 -16.56 -0.87 -4.53
C LEU A 291 -17.43 0.17 -5.22
N ALA A 292 -16.85 1.30 -5.62
CA ALA A 292 -17.49 2.18 -6.60
C ALA A 292 -16.82 1.97 -7.97
N CYS A 293 -17.66 1.69 -8.94
CA CYS A 293 -17.28 1.27 -10.27
C CYS A 293 -17.82 2.25 -11.31
N GLU A 294 -17.03 2.43 -12.35
CA GLU A 294 -17.42 3.12 -13.57
C GLU A 294 -17.86 2.08 -14.60
N LEU A 295 -19.09 2.21 -15.07
CA LEU A 295 -19.56 1.56 -16.28
C LEU A 295 -19.62 2.61 -17.39
N SER A 296 -18.98 2.35 -18.51
CA SER A 296 -18.77 3.38 -19.53
C SER A 296 -20.00 3.78 -20.33
N ARG A 297 -21.08 3.02 -20.20
CA ARG A 297 -22.37 3.27 -20.86
C ARG A 297 -23.47 3.27 -19.82
N THR A 298 -24.47 4.12 -20.03
CA THR A 298 -25.72 4.04 -19.28
C THR A 298 -26.49 2.78 -19.72
N ARG A 299 -27.12 2.11 -18.76
CA ARG A 299 -27.96 0.92 -18.97
C ARG A 299 -29.26 1.10 -18.19
N LYS A 300 -30.35 0.46 -18.63
CA LYS A 300 -31.55 0.32 -17.79
C LYS A 300 -31.32 -0.78 -16.74
N PRO A 301 -31.76 -0.57 -15.48
CA PRO A 301 -31.66 -1.59 -14.46
C PRO A 301 -32.45 -2.85 -14.85
N ASN A 302 -31.97 -4.00 -14.37
CA ASN A 302 -32.65 -5.27 -14.53
C ASN A 302 -33.77 -5.43 -13.50
N TRP A 303 -33.50 -5.04 -12.25
CA TRP A 303 -34.40 -5.15 -11.12
C TRP A 303 -34.48 -3.84 -10.33
N ASP A 304 -35.52 -3.71 -9.52
CA ASP A 304 -35.62 -2.69 -8.47
C ASP A 304 -36.19 -3.34 -7.21
N TYR A 305 -35.43 -3.35 -6.12
CA TYR A 305 -35.86 -3.98 -4.85
C TYR A 305 -37.10 -3.32 -4.24
N GLU A 306 -37.48 -2.10 -4.63
CA GLU A 306 -38.78 -1.57 -4.19
C GLU A 306 -39.97 -2.33 -4.78
N THR A 307 -39.77 -2.98 -5.93
CA THR A 307 -40.81 -3.70 -6.67
C THR A 307 -40.63 -5.22 -6.65
N HIS A 308 -39.44 -5.71 -6.28
CA HIS A 308 -39.16 -7.14 -6.08
C HIS A 308 -39.23 -7.47 -4.59
N HIS A 309 -40.18 -8.32 -4.22
CA HIS A 309 -40.50 -8.74 -2.85
C HIS A 309 -39.44 -9.67 -2.22
N ASP A 310 -38.15 -9.33 -2.30
CA ASP A 310 -37.15 -9.99 -1.46
C ASP A 310 -37.10 -9.24 -0.12
N GLY A 311 -37.97 -9.66 0.79
CA GLY A 311 -38.59 -8.88 1.88
C GLY A 311 -37.69 -8.32 2.98
N ASP A 312 -36.36 -8.30 2.84
CA ASP A 312 -35.44 -8.08 3.95
C ASP A 312 -34.80 -6.68 4.00
N VAL A 313 -34.89 -5.86 2.94
CA VAL A 313 -34.20 -4.55 2.90
C VAL A 313 -35.11 -3.40 2.44
N LYS A 314 -35.98 -2.90 3.33
CA LYS A 314 -36.77 -1.68 3.09
C LYS A 314 -35.92 -0.42 3.37
N ILE A 315 -35.26 0.11 2.34
CA ILE A 315 -34.51 1.38 2.43
C ILE A 315 -35.41 2.60 2.11
N CYS A 316 -36.71 2.37 1.84
CA CYS A 316 -37.70 3.41 1.52
C CYS A 316 -37.23 4.38 0.40
N ARG A 317 -36.44 3.86 -0.56
CA ARG A 317 -36.00 4.55 -1.77
C ARG A 317 -35.71 3.55 -2.89
N PRO A 318 -35.86 3.94 -4.18
CA PRO A 318 -35.59 3.07 -5.32
C PRO A 318 -34.20 2.47 -5.25
N GLN A 319 -34.08 1.20 -5.63
CA GLN A 319 -32.82 0.47 -5.62
C GLN A 319 -32.57 -0.19 -6.97
N PRO A 320 -32.24 0.58 -8.02
CA PRO A 320 -31.95 0.03 -9.33
C PRO A 320 -30.76 -0.93 -9.25
N ILE A 321 -31.00 -2.20 -9.60
CA ILE A 321 -29.99 -3.26 -9.65
C ILE A 321 -29.69 -3.63 -11.11
N HIS A 322 -28.40 -3.69 -11.41
CA HIS A 322 -27.86 -4.08 -12.69
C HIS A 322 -27.20 -5.44 -12.56
N ILE A 323 -27.56 -6.34 -13.47
CA ILE A 323 -27.08 -7.71 -13.47
C ILE A 323 -26.19 -7.92 -14.70
N PHE A 324 -24.97 -8.37 -14.47
CA PHE A 324 -23.94 -8.50 -15.50
C PHE A 324 -23.53 -9.95 -15.72
N GLY A 325 -23.41 -10.33 -16.99
CA GLY A 325 -22.83 -11.60 -17.39
C GLY A 325 -21.32 -11.52 -17.61
N PRO A 326 -20.65 -12.66 -17.87
CA PRO A 326 -19.19 -12.71 -18.07
C PRO A 326 -18.67 -11.78 -19.18
N LYS A 327 -19.49 -11.52 -20.20
CA LYS A 327 -19.13 -10.64 -21.34
C LYS A 327 -19.16 -9.16 -20.97
N ASP A 328 -19.92 -8.77 -19.95
CA ASP A 328 -20.07 -7.37 -19.58
C ASP A 328 -18.99 -6.89 -18.61
N THR A 329 -18.40 -7.78 -17.82
CA THR A 329 -17.51 -7.38 -16.72
C THR A 329 -16.24 -6.68 -17.20
N GLY A 330 -15.79 -6.95 -18.44
CA GLY A 330 -14.68 -6.23 -19.06
C GLY A 330 -14.92 -4.73 -19.25
N SER A 331 -16.18 -4.29 -19.22
CA SER A 331 -16.57 -2.87 -19.35
C SER A 331 -16.68 -2.13 -18.01
N ILE A 332 -16.51 -2.84 -16.89
CA ILE A 332 -16.69 -2.31 -15.54
C ILE A 332 -15.31 -2.04 -14.93
N LYS A 333 -15.03 -0.78 -14.61
CA LYS A 333 -13.77 -0.37 -13.98
C LYS A 333 -14.00 -0.06 -12.51
N VAL A 334 -13.32 -0.78 -11.61
CA VAL A 334 -13.29 -0.38 -10.19
C VAL A 334 -12.43 0.87 -10.06
N ARG A 335 -12.98 1.93 -9.46
CA ARG A 335 -12.29 3.23 -9.32
C ARG A 335 -11.98 3.56 -7.86
N TYR A 336 -12.85 3.14 -6.94
CA TYR A 336 -12.68 3.33 -5.51
C TYR A 336 -12.99 2.07 -4.72
N VAL A 337 -12.28 1.92 -3.61
CA VAL A 337 -12.50 0.89 -2.59
C VAL A 337 -12.78 1.60 -1.27
N PHE A 338 -13.95 1.37 -0.68
CA PHE A 338 -14.33 1.85 0.64
C PHE A 338 -14.31 0.67 1.61
N ILE A 339 -13.58 0.82 2.71
CA ILE A 339 -13.54 -0.17 3.76
C ILE A 339 -14.57 0.24 4.81
N LEU A 340 -15.61 -0.58 4.94
CA LEU A 340 -16.74 -0.32 5.83
C LEU A 340 -16.61 -1.18 7.09
N PRO A 341 -16.33 -0.58 8.25
CA PRO A 341 -16.39 -1.29 9.53
C PRO A 341 -17.78 -1.87 9.78
N TYR A 342 -17.87 -2.98 10.51
CA TYR A 342 -19.13 -3.68 10.78
C TYR A 342 -20.23 -2.77 11.33
N GLY A 343 -19.90 -1.89 12.28
CA GLY A 343 -20.87 -0.93 12.83
C GLY A 343 -21.44 0.03 11.79
N VAL A 344 -20.64 0.42 10.79
CA VAL A 344 -21.10 1.29 9.69
C VAL A 344 -21.91 0.49 8.66
N SER A 345 -21.50 -0.73 8.34
CA SER A 345 -22.21 -1.56 7.37
C SER A 345 -23.56 -2.06 7.89
N SER A 346 -23.75 -2.16 9.21
CA SER A 346 -25.05 -2.43 9.84
C SER A 346 -26.03 -1.25 9.76
N GLU A 347 -25.53 -0.02 9.60
CA GLU A 347 -26.33 1.19 9.54
C GLU A 347 -26.44 1.69 8.10
N TYR A 348 -27.10 0.93 7.22
CA TYR A 348 -27.27 1.31 5.81
C TYR A 348 -27.96 2.67 5.61
N LEU A 349 -28.64 3.21 6.63
CA LEU A 349 -29.18 4.58 6.63
C LEU A 349 -28.08 5.65 6.61
N LEU A 350 -26.87 5.33 7.08
CA LEU A 350 -25.68 6.18 6.96
C LEU A 350 -25.06 6.13 5.57
N ALA A 351 -25.50 5.23 4.69
CA ALA A 351 -24.98 5.17 3.34
C ALA A 351 -25.38 6.44 2.57
N PRO A 352 -24.41 7.15 1.97
CA PRO A 352 -24.72 8.35 1.21
C PRO A 352 -25.62 8.02 0.02
N THR A 353 -26.51 8.94 -0.34
CA THR A 353 -27.47 8.73 -1.43
C THR A 353 -26.79 8.74 -2.80
N LEU A 354 -27.37 8.07 -3.78
CA LEU A 354 -26.93 8.18 -5.18
C LEU A 354 -26.88 9.65 -5.65
N SER A 355 -27.87 10.47 -5.27
CA SER A 355 -27.91 11.90 -5.63
C SER A 355 -26.70 12.69 -5.13
N THR A 356 -26.16 12.31 -3.97
CA THR A 356 -24.93 12.89 -3.41
C THR A 356 -23.69 12.31 -4.08
N MET A 357 -23.67 10.98 -4.25
CA MET A 357 -22.48 10.24 -4.66
C MET A 357 -22.18 10.34 -6.15
N LYS A 358 -23.20 10.29 -7.01
CA LYS A 358 -23.06 10.31 -8.46
C LYS A 358 -22.25 11.52 -8.96
N PRO A 359 -22.60 12.79 -8.62
CA PRO A 359 -21.83 13.93 -9.10
C PRO A 359 -20.38 13.92 -8.61
N LEU A 360 -20.14 13.49 -7.36
CA LEU A 360 -18.79 13.40 -6.79
C LEU A 360 -17.94 12.35 -7.50
N MET A 361 -18.49 11.16 -7.75
CA MET A 361 -17.81 10.08 -8.47
C MET A 361 -17.54 10.44 -9.92
N LEU A 362 -18.52 10.99 -10.64
CA LEU A 362 -18.33 11.43 -12.02
C LEU A 362 -17.28 12.54 -12.14
N LYS A 363 -17.22 13.45 -11.16
CA LYS A 363 -16.14 14.44 -11.07
C LYS A 363 -14.79 13.77 -10.81
N ALA A 364 -14.75 12.80 -9.89
CA ALA A 364 -13.53 12.06 -9.57
C ALA A 364 -13.01 11.29 -10.79
N PHE A 365 -13.86 10.61 -11.56
CA PHE A 365 -13.49 9.82 -12.75
C PHE A 365 -12.85 10.68 -13.85
N LYS A 366 -13.19 11.97 -13.92
CA LYS A 366 -12.56 12.93 -14.85
C LYS A 366 -11.16 13.37 -14.41
N SER A 367 -10.69 12.99 -13.22
CA SER A 367 -9.37 13.39 -12.73
C SER A 367 -8.24 12.68 -13.48
N LYS A 368 -7.06 13.33 -13.53
CA LYS A 368 -5.88 12.84 -14.24
C LYS A 368 -5.42 11.45 -13.79
N ILE A 369 -5.76 11.02 -12.57
CA ILE A 369 -5.36 9.72 -12.05
C ILE A 369 -6.04 8.58 -12.80
N PHE A 370 -7.31 8.77 -13.19
CA PHE A 370 -8.08 7.76 -13.91
C PHE A 370 -7.97 7.87 -15.43
N GLN A 371 -7.55 9.02 -15.95
CA GLN A 371 -7.29 9.20 -17.38
C GLN A 371 -6.06 8.42 -17.88
N ARG A 372 -5.18 7.99 -16.97
CA ARG A 372 -4.01 7.16 -17.27
C ARG A 372 -4.32 5.66 -17.29
N ILE A 373 -5.59 5.28 -17.06
CA ILE A 373 -6.09 3.92 -16.81
C ILE A 373 -7.24 3.58 -17.77
#